data_AF-A0AAU4RRY9-F1
#
_entry.id   AF-A0AAU4RRY9-F1
#
_cell.length_a   1.000
_cell.length_b   1.000
_cell.length_c   1.000
_cell.angle_alpha   90.00
_cell.angle_beta   90.00
_cell.angle_gamma   90.00
#
_symmetry.space_group_name_H-M   'P 1'
#
loop_
_entity.id
_entity.type
_entity.pdbx_description
1 polymer ?
#
loop_
_entity_poly.entity_id
_entity_poly.type
_entity_poly.pdbx_seq_one_letter_code
_entity_poly.pdbx_strand_id
1 'polypeptide(L)' 'MPNTGVSVQLTPDGFTVTCPGTHITGHGPTETAAWNDFWNAYHAQWKPPATIMAPDGLNGPQRRRRMRTLRVRDLFG' A
#
# COMPACT_ATOMS: atom_id res chain seq x y z
N MET A 1 6.46 -20.82 -18.53
CA MET A 1 6.53 -20.20 -17.19
C MET A 1 5.95 -18.81 -17.34
N PRO A 2 4.89 -18.40 -16.62
CA PRO A 2 4.43 -17.02 -16.71
C PRO A 2 5.55 -16.12 -16.19
N ASN A 3 6.03 -15.21 -17.03
CA ASN A 3 6.98 -14.16 -16.64
C ASN A 3 6.27 -13.27 -15.61
N THR A 4 6.41 -13.63 -14.34
CA THR A 4 5.91 -12.87 -13.18
C THR A 4 6.86 -11.74 -12.78
N GLY A 5 7.93 -11.51 -13.57
CA GLY A 5 8.90 -10.45 -13.34
C GLY A 5 8.46 -9.13 -13.94
N VAL A 6 8.64 -8.06 -13.19
CA VAL A 6 8.61 -6.68 -13.71
C VAL A 6 9.69 -6.54 -14.78
N SER A 7 9.35 -5.93 -15.91
CA SER A 7 10.24 -5.74 -17.06
C SER A 7 10.64 -4.27 -17.19
N VAL A 8 11.93 -4.04 -17.41
CA VAL A 8 12.49 -2.70 -17.68
C VAL A 8 12.90 -2.63 -19.14
N GLN A 9 12.42 -1.61 -19.84
CA GLN A 9 12.71 -1.36 -21.25
C GLN A 9 13.31 0.04 -21.43
N LEU A 10 14.41 0.10 -22.17
CA LEU A 10 14.99 1.36 -22.63
C LEU A 10 14.25 1.82 -23.89
N THR A 11 13.80 3.07 -23.89
CA THR A 11 13.08 3.75 -24.97
C THR A 11 13.84 5.02 -25.35
N PRO A 12 13.58 5.63 -26.53
CA PRO A 12 14.22 6.89 -26.92
C PRO A 12 14.00 8.03 -25.92
N ASP A 13 12.88 7.99 -25.19
CA ASP A 13 12.49 9.01 -24.20
C ASP A 13 12.98 8.71 -22.78
N GLY A 14 13.66 7.56 -22.56
CA GLY A 14 14.15 7.13 -21.25
C GLY A 14 13.84 5.67 -20.94
N PHE A 15 13.67 5.34 -19.66
CA PHE A 15 13.34 4.02 -19.16
C PHE A 15 11.84 3.89 -18.89
N THR A 16 11.31 2.72 -19.21
CA THR A 16 9.93 2.33 -18.93
C THR A 16 9.92 1.02 -18.14
N VAL A 17 9.20 0.99 -17.03
CA VAL A 17 9.05 -0.19 -16.16
C VAL A 17 7.60 -0.66 -16.23
N THR A 18 7.39 -1.93 -16.60
CA THR A 18 6.05 -2.53 -16.76
C THR A 18 5.93 -3.82 -15.97
N CYS A 19 4.77 -4.06 -15.38
CA CYS A 19 4.49 -5.31 -14.64
C CYS A 19 3.37 -6.10 -15.32
N PRO A 20 3.64 -7.33 -15.81
CA PRO A 20 2.61 -8.17 -16.40
C PRO A 20 1.49 -8.46 -15.41
N GLY A 21 0.24 -8.18 -15.80
CA GLY A 21 -0.94 -8.41 -14.96
C GLY A 21 -1.39 -7.20 -14.13
N THR A 22 -0.70 -6.07 -14.23
CA THR A 22 -1.19 -4.78 -13.72
C THR A 22 -1.26 -3.75 -14.84
N HIS A 23 -2.03 -2.68 -14.63
CA HIS A 23 -2.06 -1.52 -15.53
C HIS A 23 -1.06 -0.44 -15.07
N ILE A 24 -0.02 -0.85 -14.36
CA ILE A 24 0.95 0.07 -13.75
C ILE A 24 2.19 0.09 -14.64
N THR A 25 2.53 1.30 -15.08
CA THR A 25 3.73 1.58 -15.85
C THR A 25 4.43 2.76 -15.18
N GLY A 26 5.74 2.66 -15.00
CA GLY A 26 6.57 3.77 -14.55
C GLY A 26 7.46 4.29 -15.67
N HIS A 27 7.66 5.60 -15.72
CA HIS A 27 8.49 6.26 -16.74
C HIS A 27 9.55 7.15 -16.09
N GLY A 28 10.71 7.28 -16.74
CA GLY A 28 11.71 8.26 -16.30
C GLY A 28 12.95 8.31 -17.18
N PRO A 29 13.73 9.41 -17.15
CA PRO A 29 14.94 9.55 -17.95
C PRO A 29 16.07 8.61 -17.48
N THR A 30 15.98 8.07 -16.27
CA THR A 30 16.90 7.07 -15.70
C THR A 30 16.11 5.88 -15.18
N GLU A 31 16.77 4.73 -15.08
CA GLU A 31 16.16 3.51 -14.53
C GLU A 31 15.61 3.73 -13.12
N THR A 32 16.35 4.45 -12.27
CA THR A 32 15.92 4.79 -10.91
C THR A 32 14.65 5.67 -10.91
N ALA A 33 14.56 6.64 -11.82
CA ALA A 33 13.37 7.49 -11.92
C ALA A 33 12.15 6.68 -12.35
N ALA A 34 12.31 5.79 -13.32
CA ALA A 34 11.23 4.93 -13.80
C ALA A 34 10.74 3.93 -12.72
N TRP A 35 11.64 3.41 -11.89
CA TRP A 35 11.26 2.59 -10.73
C TRP A 35 10.53 3.37 -9.64
N ASN A 36 10.98 4.59 -9.32
CA ASN A 36 10.28 5.44 -8.35
C ASN A 36 8.87 5.79 -8.81
N ASP A 37 8.71 6.12 -10.09
CA ASP A 37 7.40 6.39 -10.70
C ASP A 37 6.50 5.14 -10.67
N PHE A 38 7.04 3.97 -11.04
CA PHE A 38 6.34 2.69 -10.95
C PHE A 38 5.84 2.39 -9.53
N TRP A 39 6.69 2.57 -8.52
CA TRP A 39 6.31 2.34 -7.12
C TRP A 39 5.27 3.35 -6.63
N ASN A 40 5.40 4.63 -7.00
CA ASN A 40 4.40 5.64 -6.67
C ASN A 40 3.04 5.28 -7.28
N ALA A 41 3.00 4.88 -8.55
CA ALA A 41 1.78 4.44 -9.21
C ALA A 41 1.19 3.16 -8.58
N TYR A 42 2.05 2.22 -8.19
CA TYR A 42 1.65 1.01 -7.47
C TYR A 42 1.04 1.32 -6.10
N HIS A 43 1.66 2.21 -5.33
CA HIS A 43 1.14 2.65 -4.04
C HIS A 43 -0.12 3.51 -4.17
N ALA A 44 -0.28 4.28 -5.24
CA ALA A 44 -1.49 5.05 -5.51
C ALA A 44 -2.69 4.14 -5.86
N GLN A 45 -2.45 3.04 -6.58
CA GLN A 45 -3.48 2.03 -6.85
C GLN A 45 -3.75 1.11 -5.65
N TRP A 46 -2.80 1.02 -4.72
CA TRP A 46 -3.01 0.30 -3.47
C TRP A 46 -4.13 0.98 -2.66
N LYS A 47 -5.32 0.38 -2.68
CA LYS A 47 -6.37 0.69 -1.72
C LYS A 47 -6.12 -0.20 -0.50
N PRO A 48 -6.07 0.35 0.73
CA PRO A 48 -6.19 -0.50 1.90
C PRO A 48 -7.46 -1.34 1.74
N PRO A 49 -7.47 -2.63 2.16
CA PRO A 49 -8.71 -3.38 2.22
C PRO A 49 -9.68 -2.51 3.01
N ALA A 50 -10.80 -2.14 2.38
CA ALA A 50 -11.81 -1.35 3.05
C ALA A 50 -12.12 -2.09 4.34
N THR A 51 -11.79 -1.49 5.49
CA THR A 51 -12.27 -1.97 6.77
C THR A 51 -13.76 -2.12 6.57
N ILE A 52 -14.26 -3.37 6.58
CA ILE A 52 -15.68 -3.65 6.44
C ILE A 52 -16.31 -2.89 7.59
N MET A 53 -16.84 -1.70 7.31
CA MET A 53 -17.68 -0.99 8.25
C MET A 53 -18.87 -1.90 8.41
N ALA A 54 -18.92 -2.57 9.56
CA ALA A 54 -20.09 -3.32 9.99
C ALA A 54 -21.31 -2.40 9.78
N PRO A 55 -22.39 -2.88 9.14
CA PRO A 55 -23.55 -2.04 8.87
C PRO A 55 -24.06 -1.44 10.17
N ASP A 56 -24.25 -0.12 10.15
CA ASP A 56 -24.75 0.70 11.24
C ASP A 56 -26.05 0.11 11.80
N GLY A 57 -26.02 -0.18 13.10
CA GLY A 57 -27.22 -0.54 13.84
C GLY A 57 -26.94 -1.48 15.00
N LEU A 58 -26.41 -0.94 16.10
CA LEU A 58 -26.80 -1.26 17.48
C LEU A 58 -25.96 -0.42 18.48
N ASN A 59 -26.57 0.69 18.93
CA ASN A 59 -26.46 1.31 20.26
C ASN A 59 -25.08 1.54 20.92
N GLY A 60 -24.71 2.82 21.09
CA GLY A 60 -23.98 3.28 22.28
C GLY A 60 -23.17 4.58 22.08
N PRO A 61 -23.21 5.55 23.02
CA PRO A 61 -22.45 6.77 22.90
C PRO A 61 -20.95 6.48 22.91
N GLN A 62 -20.27 7.10 21.95
CA GLN A 62 -18.85 7.08 21.66
C GLN A 62 -17.97 7.24 22.93
N ARG A 63 -17.68 6.15 23.63
CA ARG A 63 -16.65 6.14 24.67
C ARG A 63 -15.29 6.15 23.99
N ARG A 64 -14.67 7.35 23.92
CA ARG A 64 -13.23 7.52 23.77
C ARG A 64 -12.53 6.46 24.61
N ARG A 65 -11.90 5.48 23.96
CA ARG A 65 -11.03 4.50 24.64
C ARG A 65 -9.88 5.28 25.27
N ARG A 66 -10.00 5.60 26.56
CA ARG A 66 -8.84 5.98 27.38
C ARG A 66 -7.98 4.73 27.43
N MET A 67 -6.89 4.70 26.66
CA MET A 67 -5.81 3.75 26.90
C MET A 67 -5.41 3.89 28.37
N ARG A 68 -5.76 2.90 29.19
CA ARG A 68 -5.21 2.77 30.53
C ARG A 68 -3.98 1.90 30.39
N THR A 69 -2.82 2.50 30.52
CA THR A 69 -1.55 1.77 30.61
C THR A 69 -1.56 0.99 31.91
N LEU A 70 -1.78 -0.33 31.82
CA LEU A 70 -1.59 -1.24 32.95
C LEU A 70 -0.08 -1.31 33.24
N ARG A 71 0.32 -0.93 34.46
CA ARG A 71 1.70 -1.09 34.91
C ARG A 71 1.85 -2.52 35.42
N VAL A 72 2.96 -3.17 35.05
CA VAL A 72 3.22 -4.60 35.30
C VAL A 72 3.11 -4.99 36.78
N ARG A 73 3.29 -4.05 37.72
CA ARG A 73 3.09 -4.28 39.16
C ARG A 73 1.67 -4.69 39.56
N ASP A 74 0.64 -4.36 38.78
CA ASP A 74 -0.76 -4.70 39.08
C ASP A 74 -1.17 -6.12 38.61
N LEU A 75 -0.29 -6.84 37.91
CA LEU A 75 -0.62 -8.14 37.31
C LEU A 75 -0.23 -9.35 38.17
N PHE A 76 0.55 -9.16 39.23
CA PHE A 76 1.10 -10.24 40.06
C PHE A 76 0.97 -9.97 41.56
N GLY A 77 -0.12 -9.33 41.97
CA GLY A 77 -0.52 -9.22 43.39
C GLY A 77 -1.17 -10.50 43.90
#